data_AF-A0A1V5AM86-F1
#
_entry.id   AF-A0A1V5AM86-F1
#
_cell.length_a   1.000
_cell.length_b   1.000
_cell.length_c   1.000
_cell.angle_alpha   90.00
_cell.angle_beta   90.00
_cell.angle_gamma   90.00
#
_symmetry.space_group_name_H-M   'P 1'
#
loop_
_entity.id
_entity.type
_entity.pdbx_description
1 polymer ?
#
loop_
_entity_poly.entity_id
_entity_poly.type
_entity_poly.pdbx_seq_one_letter_code
_entity_poly.pdbx_strand_id
1 'polypeptide(L)'
;MAHPSEKPQVYRMFIYREVQISFLKSPVKGMDWARWFFQPDCCPSLQDRGANRMDSLSVLIGGKAGDGINEAGMLISRTLNQMGYRVYQYYDYPSLIRGGHNFSLVRAERYPIASHKDSVDILLALNQETVQLHQSRLNKKSAIIFDDSQVQAEGMAIPVGRIIKEEAAAPIMRNTCMVGALCRAASIPWEVLEGAVVRHVKKKTELNLRVAGRAYKSAVERFSLERLDQEPMPIITGNEAIGLGLLRSGLGAYVSYPMTPSSSLLHFLANAGPDFGVKVVHPENEIAVVLMALGFAYAGVRSAVGTSGGGFCLMNEGLSLAGQSEIPLTLLVSQRAGPSTGGPTYTAQSDLHFVINAGQGEFVRLVVAPGDAEEAYFWSGLALDLSWRLQIPAFILSDKTLSESAYCFSLSRAGEPPEQPPERWDFQIPYQRYLRTPSGVSPLAFPGQKGAQIKVNSYAHDQSGLTTEDAFELASMQDKRMRKEAALNEALAEQMTVKSMGHLDSPTALICWGSNKGVCQEVGASFGLRVVQPVVLWPFPASQMGAALEGVEDLICVECNSTGQLARLMECQGLEPGRRILKYDGRPFSTEELAARLKEVV
;
A
#
# COMPACT_ATOMS: atom_id res chain seq x y z
N MET A 1 25.37 -31.13 -12.43
CA MET A 1 26.57 -31.29 -11.57
C MET A 1 26.88 -29.95 -10.91
N ALA A 2 27.14 -29.99 -9.60
CA ALA A 2 27.70 -28.97 -8.70
C ALA A 2 26.87 -27.71 -8.32
N HIS A 3 26.34 -27.74 -7.09
CA HIS A 3 26.35 -26.64 -6.11
C HIS A 3 27.56 -26.85 -5.17
N PRO A 4 27.92 -25.95 -4.22
CA PRO A 4 27.91 -24.47 -4.18
C PRO A 4 29.22 -23.89 -3.56
N SER A 5 29.68 -22.69 -3.94
CA SER A 5 30.43 -21.79 -3.04
C SER A 5 30.90 -20.54 -3.79
N GLU A 6 30.45 -19.37 -3.36
CA GLU A 6 31.27 -18.21 -3.00
C GLU A 6 30.37 -16.97 -2.92
N LYS A 7 30.27 -16.41 -1.71
CA LYS A 7 29.74 -15.07 -1.48
C LYS A 7 30.81 -14.07 -1.93
N PRO A 8 30.50 -13.08 -2.77
CA PRO A 8 31.27 -11.85 -2.81
C PRO A 8 30.66 -10.88 -1.80
N GLN A 9 31.45 -10.52 -0.79
CA GLN A 9 31.18 -9.39 0.08
C GLN A 9 31.43 -8.05 -0.65
N VAL A 10 30.72 -7.04 -0.14
CA VAL A 10 31.01 -5.59 -0.12
C VAL A 10 30.45 -4.72 -1.28
N TYR A 11 29.62 -3.76 -0.85
CA TYR A 11 29.03 -2.56 -1.48
C TYR A 11 27.60 -2.66 -2.05
N ARG A 12 26.75 -1.69 -1.62
CA ARG A 12 25.39 -1.26 -2.09
C ARG A 12 24.20 -1.81 -1.26
N MET A 13 23.09 -1.11 -0.97
CA MET A 13 22.70 0.32 -0.99
C MET A 13 21.58 0.56 0.07
N PHE A 14 21.49 1.78 0.61
CA PHE A 14 20.92 2.12 1.94
C PHE A 14 19.39 2.06 2.20
N ILE A 15 18.52 1.82 1.22
CA ILE A 15 17.06 1.66 1.49
C ILE A 15 16.81 0.38 2.31
N TYR A 16 17.75 -0.55 2.21
CA TYR A 16 17.80 -1.86 2.81
C TYR A 16 18.38 -1.96 4.22
N ARG A 17 18.74 -0.83 4.83
CA ARG A 17 19.23 -0.82 6.23
C ARG A 17 18.13 -0.61 7.26
N GLU A 18 17.00 0.01 6.91
CA GLU A 18 15.85 0.10 7.83
C GLU A 18 15.15 -1.25 7.92
N VAL A 19 14.81 -1.85 6.77
CA VAL A 19 14.39 -3.25 6.68
C VAL A 19 15.67 -4.08 6.51
N GLN A 20 16.36 -4.43 7.60
CA GLN A 20 17.61 -5.19 7.55
C GLN A 20 17.52 -6.36 6.54
N ILE A 21 18.23 -6.29 5.40
CA ILE A 21 18.26 -7.36 4.37
C ILE A 21 18.58 -8.74 4.94
N SER A 22 19.33 -8.81 6.06
CA SER A 22 19.68 -10.08 6.70
C SER A 22 18.46 -10.90 7.14
N PHE A 23 17.28 -10.30 7.28
CA PHE A 23 16.08 -10.94 7.83
C PHE A 23 15.21 -11.59 6.76
N LEU A 24 15.29 -11.17 5.50
CA LEU A 24 14.64 -11.88 4.38
C LEU A 24 15.31 -13.24 4.07
N LYS A 25 16.42 -13.56 4.73
CA LYS A 25 17.21 -14.80 4.56
C LYS A 25 17.04 -15.82 5.69
N SER A 26 16.18 -15.57 6.70
CA SER A 26 15.99 -16.49 7.83
C SER A 26 14.50 -16.72 8.13
N PRO A 27 14.03 -17.97 8.31
CA PRO A 27 12.64 -18.25 8.68
C PRO A 27 12.42 -18.01 10.18
N VAL A 28 11.55 -17.06 10.55
CA VAL A 28 11.11 -16.91 11.95
C VAL A 28 9.89 -17.80 12.17
N LYS A 29 10.04 -18.85 12.99
CA LYS A 29 8.95 -19.76 13.36
C LYS A 29 8.23 -19.30 14.62
N GLY A 30 6.89 -19.27 14.54
CA GLY A 30 5.98 -19.31 15.68
C GLY A 30 5.53 -17.94 16.17
N MET A 31 4.28 -17.56 15.87
CA MET A 31 3.61 -16.49 16.59
C MET A 31 2.11 -16.77 16.76
N ASP A 32 1.62 -16.47 17.95
CA ASP A 32 0.25 -16.59 18.40
C ASP A 32 -0.51 -15.31 18.00
N TRP A 33 -1.44 -15.45 17.04
CA TRP A 33 -2.14 -14.36 16.38
C TRP A 33 -3.14 -13.60 17.28
N ALA A 34 -3.49 -14.14 18.45
CA ALA A 34 -4.62 -13.68 19.24
C ALA A 34 -4.31 -12.53 20.23
N ARG A 35 -3.05 -12.13 20.42
CA ARG A 35 -2.66 -11.29 21.58
C ARG A 35 -2.39 -9.81 21.33
N TRP A 36 -2.48 -9.30 20.09
CA TRP A 36 -1.94 -7.96 19.77
C TRP A 36 -2.86 -7.00 19.01
N PHE A 37 -4.17 -7.22 19.08
CA PHE A 37 -5.15 -6.19 18.70
C PHE A 37 -5.49 -5.40 19.96
N PHE A 38 -5.18 -4.09 19.92
CA PHE A 38 -5.47 -3.03 20.89
C PHE A 38 -6.19 -3.49 22.17
N GLN A 39 -5.48 -3.47 23.31
CA GLN A 39 -6.18 -3.44 24.59
C GLN A 39 -7.08 -2.19 24.62
N PRO A 40 -8.36 -2.31 25.02
CA PRO A 40 -9.33 -1.20 25.05
C PRO A 40 -8.88 0.02 25.87
N ASP A 41 -7.87 -0.14 26.74
CA ASP A 41 -7.48 0.85 27.75
C ASP A 41 -6.50 1.94 27.27
N CYS A 42 -6.17 2.00 25.97
CA CYS A 42 -5.14 2.93 25.47
C CYS A 42 -5.64 4.34 25.09
N CYS A 43 -6.86 4.72 25.44
CA CYS A 43 -7.32 6.11 25.33
C CYS A 43 -7.22 6.76 26.72
N PRO A 44 -6.06 7.33 27.12
CA PRO A 44 -5.98 8.02 28.40
C PRO A 44 -6.94 9.20 28.36
N SER A 45 -7.79 9.28 29.39
CA SER A 45 -8.63 10.45 29.66
C SER A 45 -7.79 11.73 29.51
N LEU A 46 -8.26 12.64 28.66
CA LEU A 46 -7.75 14.00 28.50
C LEU A 46 -7.82 14.74 29.85
N GLN A 47 -6.81 14.57 30.71
CA GLN A 47 -6.61 15.40 31.89
C GLN A 47 -5.68 16.55 31.52
N ASP A 48 -6.14 17.75 31.87
CA ASP A 48 -5.58 19.06 31.57
C ASP A 48 -4.08 19.15 31.96
N ARG A 49 -3.19 19.18 30.95
CA ARG A 49 -1.75 19.40 31.08
C ARG A 49 -1.38 20.61 30.21
N GLY A 50 -0.48 21.46 30.73
CA GLY A 50 -0.31 22.86 30.30
C GLY A 50 -0.35 23.17 28.79
N ALA A 51 -0.83 24.37 28.47
CA ALA A 51 -1.32 24.81 27.15
C ALA A 51 -0.40 24.68 25.91
N ASN A 52 0.87 24.22 26.05
CA ASN A 52 1.85 24.11 24.95
C ASN A 52 2.49 22.70 24.80
N ARG A 53 2.06 21.69 25.56
CA ARG A 53 2.57 20.31 25.47
C ARG A 53 1.73 19.52 24.46
N MET A 54 2.39 18.81 23.54
CA MET A 54 1.71 18.04 22.49
C MET A 54 2.04 16.55 22.62
N ASP A 55 1.00 15.71 22.68
CA ASP A 55 1.13 14.25 22.70
C ASP A 55 1.01 13.61 21.30
N SER A 56 0.65 14.43 20.32
CA SER A 56 0.59 14.12 18.90
C SER A 56 0.80 15.38 18.08
N LEU A 57 1.13 15.21 16.80
CA LEU A 57 1.47 16.34 15.94
C LEU A 57 0.98 16.08 14.52
N SER A 58 0.28 17.06 13.93
CA SER A 58 0.00 17.14 12.51
C SER A 58 0.74 18.32 11.87
N VAL A 59 1.62 18.01 10.91
CA VAL A 59 2.38 19.00 10.16
C VAL A 59 1.98 18.94 8.69
N LEU A 60 1.64 20.09 8.10
CA LEU A 60 1.47 20.22 6.67
C LEU A 60 2.60 21.07 6.11
N ILE A 61 3.31 20.57 5.11
CA ILE A 61 4.25 21.36 4.31
C ILE A 61 3.73 21.51 2.90
N GLY A 62 3.66 22.75 2.41
CA GLY A 62 3.15 23.08 1.08
C GLY A 62 4.07 24.00 0.29
N GLY A 63 3.97 23.90 -1.03
CA GLY A 63 4.72 24.73 -1.97
C GLY A 63 4.46 24.33 -3.42
N LYS A 64 5.29 24.81 -4.34
CA LYS A 64 5.12 24.53 -5.77
C LYS A 64 5.71 23.18 -6.15
N ALA A 65 5.19 22.56 -7.21
CA ALA A 65 5.85 21.40 -7.80
C ALA A 65 7.31 21.73 -8.18
N GLY A 66 8.25 20.95 -7.62
CA GLY A 66 9.69 21.19 -7.73
C GLY A 66 10.37 21.65 -6.43
N ASP A 67 9.60 22.09 -5.42
CA ASP A 67 10.14 22.51 -4.11
C ASP A 67 10.53 21.33 -3.20
N GLY A 68 10.38 20.08 -3.67
CA GLY A 68 10.77 18.89 -2.90
C GLY A 68 9.86 18.60 -1.70
N ILE A 69 8.56 18.90 -1.82
CA ILE A 69 7.55 18.77 -0.76
C ILE A 69 7.44 17.33 -0.22
N ASN A 70 7.41 16.32 -1.09
CA ASN A 70 7.31 14.92 -0.66
C ASN A 70 8.53 14.48 0.17
N GLU A 71 9.74 14.86 -0.27
CA GLU A 71 10.99 14.58 0.46
C GLU A 71 11.03 15.30 1.80
N ALA A 72 10.49 16.51 1.87
CA ALA A 72 10.37 17.27 3.11
C ALA A 72 9.42 16.56 4.09
N GLY A 73 8.26 16.13 3.61
CA GLY A 73 7.32 15.32 4.39
C GLY A 73 7.98 14.04 4.92
N MET A 74 8.72 13.32 4.07
CA MET A 74 9.44 12.11 4.48
C MET A 74 10.55 12.40 5.50
N LEU A 75 11.27 13.51 5.38
CA LEU A 75 12.26 13.95 6.38
C LEU A 75 11.60 14.28 7.72
N ILE A 76 10.43 14.93 7.70
CA ILE A 76 9.63 15.19 8.90
C ILE A 76 9.19 13.86 9.54
N SER A 77 8.61 12.95 8.76
CA SER A 77 8.21 11.60 9.20
C SER A 77 9.36 10.86 9.88
N ARG A 78 10.54 10.84 9.26
CA ARG A 78 11.74 10.20 9.82
C ARG A 78 12.21 10.86 11.11
N THR A 79 12.19 12.19 11.17
CA THR A 79 12.58 12.93 12.37
C THR A 79 11.64 12.63 13.54
N LEU A 80 10.32 12.63 13.29
CA LEU A 80 9.31 12.31 14.31
C LEU A 80 9.36 10.84 14.76
N ASN A 81 9.63 9.92 13.85
CA ASN A 81 9.87 8.51 14.19
C ASN A 81 11.13 8.31 15.05
N GLN A 82 12.18 9.12 14.87
CA GLN A 82 13.35 9.12 15.76
C GLN A 82 13.05 9.68 17.16
N MET A 83 11.97 10.45 17.30
CA MET A 83 11.41 10.85 18.60
C MET A 83 10.51 9.76 19.21
N GLY A 84 10.37 8.60 18.57
CA GLY A 84 9.60 7.44 19.03
C GLY A 84 8.14 7.42 18.58
N TYR A 85 7.69 8.37 17.75
CA TYR A 85 6.31 8.43 17.28
C TYR A 85 6.02 7.46 16.14
N ARG A 86 4.74 7.14 15.97
CA ARG A 86 4.21 6.40 14.82
C ARG A 86 3.65 7.38 13.83
N VAL A 87 4.17 7.32 12.60
CA VAL A 87 3.90 8.35 11.60
C VAL A 87 3.07 7.81 10.45
N TYR A 88 2.23 8.68 9.93
CA TYR A 88 1.52 8.50 8.67
C TYR A 88 1.73 9.74 7.81
N GLN A 89 2.20 9.55 6.58
CA GLN A 89 2.39 10.63 5.61
C GLN A 89 1.42 10.48 4.46
N TYR A 90 0.58 11.49 4.25
CA TYR A 90 -0.22 11.68 3.04
C TYR A 90 0.46 12.72 2.13
N TYR A 91 0.53 12.45 0.83
CA TYR A 91 1.08 13.37 -0.16
C TYR A 91 0.04 13.67 -1.24
N ASP A 92 -0.23 14.96 -1.48
CA ASP A 92 -1.20 15.45 -2.45
C ASP A 92 -0.50 16.32 -3.49
N TYR A 93 -0.76 16.03 -4.76
CA TYR A 93 -0.18 16.73 -5.87
C TYR A 93 -1.09 16.65 -7.10
N PRO A 94 -1.15 17.71 -7.92
CA PRO A 94 -1.83 17.69 -9.20
C PRO A 94 -1.02 16.88 -10.22
N SER A 95 -1.67 16.49 -11.32
CA SER A 95 -1.03 15.85 -12.46
C SER A 95 -0.20 16.85 -13.31
N LEU A 96 0.73 17.56 -12.67
CA LEU A 96 1.59 18.57 -13.27
C LEU A 96 3.05 18.32 -12.89
N ILE A 97 3.97 18.39 -13.87
CA ILE A 97 5.42 18.23 -13.62
C ILE A 97 6.02 19.50 -13.01
N ARG A 98 5.49 20.68 -13.37
CA ARG A 98 5.92 21.98 -12.88
C ARG A 98 4.71 22.87 -12.65
N GLY A 99 4.75 23.68 -11.60
CA GLY A 99 3.62 24.52 -11.19
C GLY A 99 2.53 23.72 -10.47
N GLY A 100 1.51 24.42 -10.00
CA GLY A 100 0.51 23.86 -9.10
C GLY A 100 1.01 23.75 -7.66
N HIS A 101 0.05 23.54 -6.77
CA HIS A 101 0.27 23.42 -5.33
C HIS A 101 0.39 21.95 -4.93
N ASN A 102 1.49 21.61 -4.28
CA ASN A 102 1.73 20.29 -3.70
C ASN A 102 1.77 20.44 -2.19
N PHE A 103 1.24 19.46 -1.46
CA PHE A 103 1.43 19.41 -0.02
C PHE A 103 1.68 18.00 0.48
N SER A 104 2.40 17.89 1.59
CA SER A 104 2.49 16.67 2.36
C SER A 104 2.01 16.93 3.78
N LEU A 105 1.12 16.07 4.24
CA LEU A 105 0.57 16.07 5.59
C LEU A 105 1.16 14.88 6.34
N VAL A 106 1.89 15.16 7.41
CA VAL A 106 2.50 14.17 8.30
C VAL A 106 1.78 14.21 9.63
N ARG A 107 1.24 13.07 10.05
CA ARG A 107 0.77 12.86 11.42
C ARG A 107 1.77 12.04 12.20
N ALA A 108 1.93 12.35 13.48
CA ALA A 108 2.71 11.59 14.43
C ALA A 108 1.86 11.39 15.70
N GLU A 109 1.69 10.13 16.10
CA GLU A 109 0.90 9.73 17.27
C GLU A 109 1.70 8.70 18.10
N ARG A 110 1.30 8.47 19.36
CA ARG A 110 1.96 7.47 20.23
C ARG A 110 1.70 6.03 19.80
N TYR A 111 0.62 5.80 19.06
CA TYR A 111 0.15 4.50 18.58
C TYR A 111 0.08 4.47 17.05
N PRO A 112 0.09 3.28 16.42
CA PRO A 112 0.02 3.17 14.96
C PRO A 112 -1.22 3.85 14.38
N ILE A 113 -1.02 4.63 13.31
CA ILE A 113 -2.07 5.32 12.57
C ILE A 113 -1.90 5.11 11.06
N ALA A 114 -3.01 5.19 10.34
CA ALA A 114 -3.07 4.93 8.90
C ALA A 114 -4.06 5.87 8.17
N SER A 115 -4.32 7.06 8.73
CA SER A 115 -5.24 8.04 8.15
C SER A 115 -4.74 9.47 8.35
N HIS A 116 -5.31 10.42 7.62
CA HIS A 116 -5.00 11.85 7.79
C HIS A 116 -6.11 12.58 8.56
N LYS A 117 -5.77 13.77 9.06
CA LYS A 117 -6.66 14.71 9.73
C LYS A 117 -6.87 15.94 8.85
N ASP A 118 -8.03 16.58 8.95
CA ASP A 118 -8.22 17.85 8.28
C ASP A 118 -7.53 19.00 9.00
N SER A 119 -7.61 18.97 10.33
CA SER A 119 -6.95 19.96 11.19
C SER A 119 -5.43 19.75 11.20
N VAL A 120 -4.69 20.87 11.20
CA VAL A 120 -3.21 20.89 11.19
C VAL A 120 -2.69 21.72 12.35
N ASP A 121 -1.70 21.21 13.07
CA ASP A 121 -1.06 21.92 14.18
C ASP A 121 0.01 22.90 13.69
N ILE A 122 0.81 22.49 12.69
CA ILE A 122 1.87 23.34 12.13
C ILE A 122 1.79 23.34 10.60
N LEU A 123 1.64 24.53 10.02
CA LEU A 123 1.70 24.78 8.59
C LEU A 123 3.06 25.34 8.19
N LEU A 124 3.81 24.61 7.38
CA LEU A 124 5.05 25.06 6.74
C LEU A 124 4.74 25.57 5.33
N ALA A 125 4.80 26.88 5.14
CA ALA A 125 4.45 27.54 3.88
C ALA A 125 5.69 28.03 3.12
N LEU A 126 5.97 27.41 1.97
CA LEU A 126 7.02 27.87 1.04
C LEU A 126 6.52 28.92 0.04
N ASN A 127 5.21 29.07 -0.11
CA ASN A 127 4.58 30.08 -0.96
C ASN A 127 3.26 30.58 -0.36
N GLN A 128 2.78 31.74 -0.83
CA GLN A 128 1.53 32.34 -0.32
C GLN A 128 0.30 31.45 -0.53
N GLU A 129 0.27 30.73 -1.66
CA GLU A 129 -0.81 29.82 -2.04
C GLU A 129 -1.04 28.72 -0.99
N THR A 130 0.03 28.22 -0.36
CA THR A 130 -0.07 27.25 0.75
C THR A 130 -0.90 27.79 1.91
N VAL A 131 -0.67 29.05 2.30
CA VAL A 131 -1.43 29.67 3.41
C VAL A 131 -2.90 29.84 3.02
N GLN A 132 -3.16 30.29 1.79
CA GLN A 132 -4.52 30.56 1.30
C GLN A 132 -5.35 29.27 1.21
N LEU A 133 -4.80 28.22 0.60
CA LEU A 133 -5.52 26.95 0.38
C LEU A 133 -5.75 26.16 1.66
N HIS A 134 -4.89 26.30 2.66
CA HIS A 134 -4.96 25.54 3.91
C HIS A 134 -5.44 26.35 5.10
N GLN A 135 -5.90 27.60 4.90
CA GLN A 135 -6.39 28.44 6.00
C GLN A 135 -7.52 27.78 6.79
N SER A 136 -8.44 27.07 6.12
CA SER A 136 -9.55 26.35 6.75
C SER A 136 -9.11 25.17 7.62
N ARG A 137 -7.88 24.69 7.47
CA ARG A 137 -7.29 23.60 8.26
C ARG A 137 -6.65 24.08 9.55
N LEU A 138 -6.50 25.39 9.72
CA LEU A 138 -5.88 26.00 10.89
C LEU A 138 -6.93 26.34 11.95
N ASN A 139 -6.59 26.13 13.22
CA ASN A 139 -7.37 26.57 14.36
C ASN A 139 -6.56 27.58 15.20
N LYS A 140 -7.13 28.09 16.30
CA LYS A 140 -6.48 29.11 17.15
C LYS A 140 -5.15 28.65 17.79
N LYS A 141 -4.92 27.33 17.88
CA LYS A 141 -3.69 26.74 18.43
C LYS A 141 -2.66 26.43 17.34
N SER A 142 -3.05 26.44 16.07
CA SER A 142 -2.15 26.17 14.96
C SER A 142 -1.08 27.25 14.81
N ALA A 143 0.11 26.88 14.36
CA ALA A 143 1.17 27.81 13.99
C ALA A 143 1.44 27.78 12.49
N ILE A 144 1.74 28.95 11.93
CA ILE A 144 2.26 29.08 10.57
C ILE A 144 3.75 29.40 10.68
N ILE A 145 4.59 28.62 10.00
CA ILE A 145 6.02 28.89 9.80
C ILE A 145 6.19 29.07 8.30
N PHE A 146 6.79 30.18 7.86
CA PHE A 146 6.82 30.51 6.43
C PHE A 146 8.14 31.12 5.94
N ASP A 147 8.40 30.97 4.64
CA ASP A 147 9.49 31.65 3.92
C ASP A 147 9.15 33.15 3.77
N ASP A 148 9.88 34.00 4.50
CA ASP A 148 9.65 35.46 4.53
C ASP A 148 9.84 36.16 3.17
N SER A 149 10.53 35.49 2.24
CA SER A 149 10.77 36.00 0.90
C SER A 149 9.65 35.67 -0.08
N GLN A 150 8.73 34.77 0.28
CA GLN A 150 7.66 34.27 -0.58
C GLN A 150 6.25 34.42 0.02
N VAL A 151 6.15 34.67 1.33
CA VAL A 151 4.89 34.61 2.08
C VAL A 151 4.74 35.81 3.00
N GLN A 152 3.53 36.36 3.05
CA GLN A 152 3.07 37.34 4.01
C GLN A 152 1.90 36.74 4.80
N ALA A 153 2.13 36.44 6.07
CA ALA A 153 1.15 35.87 6.99
C ALA A 153 1.50 36.22 8.44
N GLU A 154 0.54 36.08 9.34
CA GLU A 154 0.81 36.10 10.79
C GLU A 154 1.39 34.75 11.21
N GLY A 155 2.57 34.75 11.83
CA GLY A 155 3.27 33.52 12.20
C GLY A 155 4.78 33.71 12.31
N MET A 156 5.51 32.61 12.30
CA MET A 156 6.96 32.59 12.38
C MET A 156 7.58 32.76 10.99
N ALA A 157 8.12 33.94 10.72
CA ALA A 157 8.88 34.23 9.51
C ALA A 157 10.30 33.66 9.61
N ILE A 158 10.71 32.88 8.61
CA ILE A 158 12.06 32.35 8.49
C ILE A 158 12.76 33.04 7.31
N PRO A 159 14.01 33.54 7.46
CA PRO A 159 14.74 34.23 6.41
C PRO A 159 15.32 33.27 5.36
N VAL A 160 14.46 32.41 4.79
CA VAL A 160 14.85 31.29 3.91
C VAL A 160 15.56 31.81 2.68
N GLY A 161 15.03 32.84 2.01
CA GLY A 161 15.66 33.41 0.81
C GLY A 161 17.08 33.93 1.08
N ARG A 162 17.31 34.53 2.25
CA ARG A 162 18.64 34.99 2.68
C ARG A 162 19.58 33.81 2.96
N ILE A 163 19.12 32.81 3.73
CA ILE A 163 19.90 31.60 4.06
C ILE A 163 20.35 30.88 2.78
N ILE A 164 19.42 30.66 1.83
CA ILE A 164 19.72 29.96 0.58
C ILE A 164 20.77 30.73 -0.25
N LYS A 165 20.67 32.06 -0.31
CA LYS A 165 21.62 32.90 -1.05
C LYS A 165 23.02 32.88 -0.41
N GLU A 166 23.11 33.05 0.90
CA GLU A 166 24.39 33.12 1.62
C GLU A 166 25.13 31.78 1.65
N GLU A 167 24.41 30.66 1.73
CA GLU A 167 25.00 29.31 1.67
C GLU A 167 25.30 28.84 0.23
N ALA A 168 24.97 29.65 -0.78
CA ALA A 168 24.98 29.25 -2.20
C ALA A 168 24.23 27.92 -2.45
N ALA A 169 23.09 27.74 -1.76
CA ALA A 169 22.30 26.52 -1.78
C ALA A 169 21.36 26.46 -3.00
N ALA A 170 20.97 25.24 -3.38
CA ALA A 170 20.01 25.05 -4.45
C ALA A 170 18.59 25.47 -3.99
N PRO A 171 17.74 26.05 -4.86
CA PRO A 171 16.38 26.46 -4.50
C PRO A 171 15.53 25.37 -3.84
N ILE A 172 15.72 24.09 -4.21
CA ILE A 172 14.99 22.97 -3.61
C ILE A 172 15.26 22.85 -2.10
N MET A 173 16.46 23.24 -1.61
CA MET A 173 16.85 23.15 -0.19
C MET A 173 16.09 24.10 0.73
N ARG A 174 15.21 24.95 0.18
CA ARG A 174 14.19 25.66 0.97
C ARG A 174 13.38 24.70 1.82
N ASN A 175 13.12 23.49 1.32
CA ASN A 175 12.40 22.47 2.08
C ASN A 175 13.13 22.07 3.37
N THR A 176 14.42 21.70 3.29
CA THR A 176 15.25 21.33 4.44
C THR A 176 15.41 22.51 5.40
N CYS A 177 15.48 23.74 4.88
CA CYS A 177 15.44 24.97 5.67
C CYS A 177 14.19 25.02 6.55
N MET A 178 13.00 24.82 5.96
CA MET A 178 11.73 24.82 6.70
C MET A 178 11.63 23.67 7.71
N VAL A 179 12.17 22.49 7.41
CA VAL A 179 12.23 21.38 8.37
C VAL A 179 13.13 21.72 9.57
N GLY A 180 14.22 22.43 9.35
CA GLY A 180 15.06 22.96 10.44
C GLY A 180 14.30 23.90 11.37
N ALA A 181 13.52 24.82 10.80
CA ALA A 181 12.67 25.72 11.58
C ALA A 181 11.57 24.97 12.34
N LEU A 182 10.91 23.98 11.72
CA LEU A 182 9.94 23.10 12.39
C LEU A 182 10.54 22.43 13.62
N CYS A 183 11.74 21.83 13.48
CA CYS A 183 12.36 21.09 14.58
C CYS A 183 12.61 22.00 15.79
N ARG A 184 13.07 23.24 15.55
CA ARG A 184 13.20 24.22 16.63
C ARG A 184 11.84 24.61 17.21
N ALA A 185 10.85 24.87 16.36
CA ALA A 185 9.52 25.29 16.80
C ALA A 185 8.81 24.24 17.66
N ALA A 186 9.05 22.96 17.42
CA ALA A 186 8.50 21.83 18.16
C ALA A 186 9.41 21.29 19.29
N SER A 187 10.48 22.02 19.63
CA SER A 187 11.51 21.62 20.61
C SER A 187 12.13 20.23 20.34
N ILE A 188 12.23 19.83 19.07
CA ILE A 188 12.93 18.63 18.64
C ILE A 188 14.45 18.89 18.72
N PRO A 189 15.25 18.03 19.37
CA PRO A 189 16.70 18.21 19.48
C PRO A 189 17.39 18.22 18.11
N TRP A 190 18.42 19.06 17.95
CA TRP A 190 19.17 19.19 16.70
C TRP A 190 19.75 17.86 16.23
N GLU A 191 20.25 17.05 17.18
CA GLU A 191 20.90 15.77 16.92
C GLU A 191 19.96 14.77 16.25
N VAL A 192 18.66 14.88 16.53
CA VAL A 192 17.62 14.04 15.92
C VAL A 192 17.44 14.38 14.44
N LEU A 193 17.32 15.68 14.13
CA LEU A 193 17.23 16.16 12.76
C LEU A 193 18.53 15.89 11.98
N GLU A 194 19.67 16.18 12.59
CA GLU A 194 20.99 15.92 12.00
C GLU A 194 21.14 14.45 11.62
N GLY A 195 20.82 13.56 12.56
CA GLY A 195 20.85 12.11 12.33
C GLY A 195 19.91 11.68 11.19
N ALA A 196 18.73 12.29 11.06
CA ALA A 196 17.81 12.01 9.96
C ALA A 196 18.34 12.52 8.60
N VAL A 197 18.89 13.73 8.54
CA VAL A 197 19.49 14.30 7.33
C VAL A 197 20.70 13.47 6.87
N VAL A 198 21.61 13.12 7.78
CA VAL A 198 22.80 12.31 7.48
C VAL A 198 22.41 10.94 6.92
N ARG A 199 21.40 10.30 7.49
CA ARG A 199 20.96 8.96 7.05
C ARG A 199 20.24 8.98 5.70
N HIS A 200 19.43 10.00 5.43
CA HIS A 200 18.44 9.92 4.34
C HIS A 200 18.67 10.91 3.20
N VAL A 201 19.35 12.03 3.43
CA VAL A 201 19.64 13.02 2.39
C VAL A 201 21.00 12.72 1.77
N LYS A 202 21.01 11.99 0.65
CA LYS A 202 22.25 11.53 -0.01
C LYS A 202 22.98 12.61 -0.83
N LYS A 203 22.25 13.62 -1.30
CA LYS A 203 22.81 14.67 -2.18
C LYS A 203 23.14 15.91 -1.35
N LYS A 204 24.41 16.34 -1.38
CA LYS A 204 24.88 17.57 -0.72
C LYS A 204 24.46 17.63 0.76
N THR A 205 24.69 16.55 1.51
CA THR A 205 24.25 16.37 2.90
C THR A 205 24.73 17.49 3.82
N GLU A 206 26.02 17.83 3.77
CA GLU A 206 26.60 18.90 4.58
C GLU A 206 25.96 20.27 4.33
N LEU A 207 25.66 20.58 3.06
CA LEU A 207 25.01 21.83 2.70
C LEU A 207 23.56 21.85 3.21
N ASN A 208 22.83 20.73 3.15
CA ASN A 208 21.51 20.61 3.76
C ASN A 208 21.56 20.81 5.29
N LEU A 209 22.56 20.24 5.97
CA LEU A 209 22.77 20.43 7.41
C LEU A 209 23.03 21.90 7.75
N ARG A 210 23.88 22.61 7.00
CA ARG A 210 24.11 24.04 7.23
C ARG A 210 22.84 24.86 7.06
N VAL A 211 22.11 24.64 5.97
CA VAL A 211 20.84 25.34 5.68
C VAL A 211 19.81 25.09 6.78
N ALA A 212 19.58 23.82 7.15
CA ALA A 212 18.66 23.44 8.22
C ALA A 212 19.10 24.03 9.58
N GLY A 213 20.40 24.00 9.88
CA GLY A 213 20.96 24.50 11.14
C GLY A 213 20.84 26.01 11.30
N ARG A 214 20.95 26.77 10.20
CA ARG A 214 20.69 28.22 10.23
C ARG A 214 19.22 28.52 10.52
N ALA A 215 18.29 27.79 9.89
CA ALA A 215 16.87 27.92 10.15
C ALA A 215 16.49 27.51 11.58
N TYR A 216 17.09 26.42 12.08
CA TYR A 216 16.91 25.93 13.44
C TYR A 216 17.34 26.99 14.48
N LYS A 217 18.43 27.73 14.22
CA LYS A 217 18.90 28.81 15.11
C LYS A 217 18.06 30.08 14.99
N SER A 218 17.46 30.37 13.83
CA SER A 218 16.62 31.55 13.64
C SER A 218 15.20 31.39 14.16
N ALA A 219 14.71 30.16 14.23
CA ALA A 219 13.37 29.84 14.71
C ALA A 219 13.30 29.92 16.25
N VAL A 220 12.08 30.08 16.77
CA VAL A 220 11.80 30.13 18.21
C VAL A 220 10.94 28.95 18.63
N GLU A 221 11.13 28.45 19.84
CA GLU A 221 10.29 27.37 20.38
C GLU A 221 8.86 27.86 20.55
N ARG A 222 7.89 27.04 20.10
CA ARG A 222 6.45 27.36 20.18
C ARG A 222 5.64 26.24 20.83
N PHE A 223 6.04 25.00 20.58
CA PHE A 223 5.42 23.77 21.07
C PHE A 223 6.51 22.89 21.66
N SER A 224 6.15 22.10 22.68
CA SER A 224 7.05 21.10 23.25
C SER A 224 6.52 19.71 22.90
N LEU A 225 7.19 19.05 21.95
CA LEU A 225 6.94 17.65 21.62
C LEU A 225 7.86 16.77 22.46
N GLU A 226 7.27 15.85 23.22
CA GLU A 226 8.05 14.96 24.08
C GLU A 226 8.68 13.81 23.30
N ARG A 227 9.89 13.41 23.70
CA ARG A 227 10.48 12.16 23.21
C ARG A 227 9.78 10.98 23.89
N LEU A 228 9.37 9.99 23.09
CA LEU A 228 8.76 8.76 23.57
C LEU A 228 9.85 7.70 23.80
N ASP A 229 9.62 6.85 24.81
CA ASP A 229 10.44 5.65 25.05
C ASP A 229 10.00 4.52 24.12
N GLN A 230 10.18 4.75 22.81
CA GLN A 230 9.81 3.82 21.75
C GLN A 230 10.91 3.82 20.68
N GLU A 231 11.31 2.63 20.25
CA GLU A 231 12.29 2.50 19.18
C GLU A 231 11.72 2.99 17.84
N PRO A 232 12.56 3.64 17.00
CA PRO A 232 12.17 4.02 15.65
C PRO A 232 11.89 2.79 14.78
N MET A 233 10.86 2.87 13.93
CA MET A 233 10.52 1.81 12.98
C MET A 233 10.88 2.20 11.54
N PRO A 234 11.12 1.22 10.65
CA PRO A 234 11.24 1.49 9.22
C PRO A 234 10.05 2.31 8.71
N ILE A 235 10.32 3.31 7.86
CA ILE A 235 9.25 4.06 7.19
C ILE A 235 9.25 3.67 5.72
N ILE A 236 8.15 3.04 5.30
CA ILE A 236 7.96 2.58 3.93
C ILE A 236 6.61 3.01 3.39
N THR A 237 6.52 3.12 2.08
CA THR A 237 5.26 3.31 1.36
C THR A 237 4.51 2.00 1.17
N GLY A 238 3.20 2.05 0.90
CA GLY A 238 2.44 0.83 0.60
C GLY A 238 2.98 0.09 -0.62
N ASN A 239 3.43 0.80 -1.67
CA ASN A 239 4.07 0.14 -2.82
C ASN A 239 5.40 -0.54 -2.43
N GLU A 240 6.22 0.06 -1.59
CA GLU A 240 7.43 -0.60 -1.09
C GLU A 240 7.09 -1.85 -0.26
N ALA A 241 6.03 -1.80 0.56
CA ALA A 241 5.54 -2.96 1.31
C ALA A 241 5.07 -4.10 0.39
N ILE A 242 4.29 -3.77 -0.65
CA ILE A 242 3.88 -4.73 -1.69
C ILE A 242 5.11 -5.38 -2.33
N GLY A 243 6.09 -4.57 -2.73
CA GLY A 243 7.32 -5.04 -3.32
C GLY A 243 8.10 -5.99 -2.41
N LEU A 244 8.22 -5.66 -1.12
CA LEU A 244 8.86 -6.51 -0.12
C LEU A 244 8.13 -7.85 0.06
N GLY A 245 6.80 -7.87 0.05
CA GLY A 245 6.02 -9.11 0.15
C GLY A 245 6.17 -10.02 -1.08
N LEU A 246 6.18 -9.43 -2.28
CA LEU A 246 6.47 -10.14 -3.52
C LEU A 246 7.89 -10.73 -3.51
N LEU A 247 8.89 -9.94 -3.12
CA LEU A 247 10.28 -10.39 -2.97
C LEU A 247 10.40 -11.53 -1.97
N ARG A 248 9.72 -11.43 -0.81
CA ARG A 248 9.70 -12.49 0.21
C ARG A 248 9.18 -13.80 -0.36
N SER A 249 8.18 -13.74 -1.25
CA SER A 249 7.53 -14.91 -1.84
C SER A 249 8.15 -15.35 -3.18
N GLY A 250 9.42 -14.98 -3.41
CA GLY A 250 10.23 -15.50 -4.51
C GLY A 250 9.96 -14.86 -5.87
N LEU A 251 9.51 -13.61 -5.93
CA LEU A 251 9.41 -12.86 -7.19
C LEU A 251 10.73 -12.91 -7.97
N GLY A 252 10.67 -13.35 -9.22
CA GLY A 252 11.82 -13.40 -10.14
C GLY A 252 11.75 -12.39 -11.28
N ALA A 253 10.55 -11.92 -11.65
CA ALA A 253 10.37 -10.88 -12.66
C ALA A 253 9.23 -9.92 -12.31
N TYR A 254 9.46 -8.62 -12.49
CA TYR A 254 8.43 -7.60 -12.41
C TYR A 254 8.33 -6.86 -13.75
N VAL A 255 7.15 -6.86 -14.35
CA VAL A 255 6.91 -6.25 -15.66
C VAL A 255 5.85 -5.16 -15.50
N SER A 256 6.17 -3.92 -15.88
CA SER A 256 5.21 -2.82 -15.72
C SER A 256 5.47 -1.71 -16.72
N TYR A 257 4.38 -1.14 -17.23
CA TYR A 257 4.36 0.13 -17.93
C TYR A 257 4.03 1.22 -16.90
N PRO A 258 4.83 2.31 -16.79
CA PRO A 258 4.64 3.35 -15.80
C PRO A 258 3.26 3.97 -15.88
N MET A 259 2.51 3.81 -14.79
CA MET A 259 1.24 4.47 -14.61
C MET A 259 1.06 4.83 -13.13
N THR A 260 0.82 6.11 -12.84
CA THR A 260 0.52 6.55 -11.47
C THR A 260 -0.74 5.86 -10.97
N PRO A 261 -0.76 5.32 -9.74
CA PRO A 261 0.28 5.39 -8.70
C PRO A 261 1.14 4.12 -8.56
N SER A 262 1.13 3.17 -9.50
CA SER A 262 1.92 1.93 -9.40
C SER A 262 3.41 2.11 -9.77
N SER A 263 3.77 3.18 -10.47
CA SER A 263 5.14 3.44 -10.95
C SER A 263 6.21 3.43 -9.86
N SER A 264 5.91 3.83 -8.62
CA SER A 264 6.92 3.81 -7.55
C SER A 264 7.36 2.40 -7.18
N LEU A 265 6.52 1.38 -7.37
CA LEU A 265 6.91 -0.02 -7.21
C LEU A 265 7.93 -0.45 -8.27
N LEU A 266 7.77 0.00 -9.53
CA LEU A 266 8.74 -0.24 -10.59
C LEU A 266 10.12 0.30 -10.21
N HIS A 267 10.18 1.54 -9.70
CA HIS A 267 11.43 2.16 -9.25
C HIS A 267 12.03 1.43 -8.05
N PHE A 268 11.21 1.06 -7.06
CA PHE A 268 11.65 0.30 -5.90
C PHE A 268 12.27 -1.04 -6.31
N LEU A 269 11.56 -1.83 -7.10
CA LEU A 269 12.04 -3.14 -7.55
C LEU A 269 13.23 -3.02 -8.51
N ALA A 270 13.31 -1.98 -9.35
CA ALA A 270 14.48 -1.76 -10.20
C ALA A 270 15.75 -1.50 -9.37
N ASN A 271 15.61 -0.76 -8.27
CA ASN A 271 16.69 -0.57 -7.30
C ASN A 271 16.99 -1.86 -6.51
N ALA A 272 15.98 -2.70 -6.25
CA ALA A 272 16.10 -3.99 -5.58
C ALA A 272 16.71 -5.10 -6.41
N GLY A 273 16.45 -5.08 -7.72
CA GLY A 273 16.68 -6.18 -8.64
C GLY A 273 18.08 -6.81 -8.52
N PRO A 274 19.17 -6.01 -8.48
CA PRO A 274 20.52 -6.56 -8.34
C PRO A 274 20.75 -7.36 -7.06
N ASP A 275 20.11 -7.00 -5.95
CA ASP A 275 20.34 -7.61 -4.63
C ASP A 275 19.52 -8.90 -4.44
N PHE A 276 18.37 -9.00 -5.13
CA PHE A 276 17.42 -10.12 -5.01
C PHE A 276 17.33 -11.00 -6.25
N GLY A 277 18.03 -10.66 -7.34
CA GLY A 277 17.99 -11.41 -8.59
C GLY A 277 16.69 -11.22 -9.39
N VAL A 278 15.94 -10.14 -9.12
CA VAL A 278 14.68 -9.84 -9.83
C VAL A 278 14.95 -9.09 -11.12
N LYS A 279 14.39 -9.61 -12.22
CA LYS A 279 14.38 -8.90 -13.50
C LYS A 279 13.26 -7.89 -13.54
N VAL A 280 13.58 -6.63 -13.77
CA VAL A 280 12.59 -5.57 -13.90
C VAL A 280 12.55 -5.10 -15.35
N VAL A 281 11.38 -5.19 -15.97
CA VAL A 281 11.18 -4.91 -17.40
C VAL A 281 10.12 -3.84 -17.56
N HIS A 282 10.41 -2.87 -18.43
CA HIS A 282 9.51 -1.79 -18.82
C HIS A 282 9.24 -1.90 -20.33
N PRO A 283 8.14 -2.55 -20.74
CA PRO A 283 7.72 -2.68 -22.14
C PRO A 283 7.06 -1.42 -22.67
N GLU A 284 6.65 -1.43 -23.93
CA GLU A 284 6.08 -0.30 -24.67
C GLU A 284 4.62 0.04 -24.32
N ASN A 285 3.83 -0.92 -23.80
CA ASN A 285 2.43 -0.75 -23.39
C ASN A 285 1.96 -1.89 -22.47
N GLU A 286 0.75 -1.78 -21.94
CA GLU A 286 0.16 -2.76 -21.02
C GLU A 286 -0.15 -4.13 -21.64
N ILE A 287 -0.38 -4.21 -22.95
CA ILE A 287 -0.56 -5.49 -23.66
C ILE A 287 0.77 -6.27 -23.63
N ALA A 288 1.87 -5.60 -23.97
CA ALA A 288 3.21 -6.17 -23.89
C ALA A 288 3.56 -6.57 -22.45
N VAL A 289 3.16 -5.79 -21.45
CA VAL A 289 3.36 -6.11 -20.02
C VAL A 289 2.73 -7.44 -19.65
N VAL A 290 1.44 -7.64 -19.91
CA VAL A 290 0.76 -8.87 -19.49
C VAL A 290 1.29 -10.08 -20.27
N LEU A 291 1.54 -9.95 -21.58
CA LEU A 291 2.05 -11.05 -22.40
C LEU A 291 3.49 -11.44 -22.02
N MET A 292 4.36 -10.47 -21.70
CA MET A 292 5.71 -10.76 -21.20
C MET A 292 5.67 -11.43 -19.83
N ALA A 293 4.78 -11.00 -18.93
CA ALA A 293 4.63 -11.61 -17.61
C ALA A 293 4.18 -13.09 -17.71
N LEU A 294 3.25 -13.39 -18.62
CA LEU A 294 2.84 -14.77 -18.93
C LEU A 294 4.00 -15.57 -19.55
N GLY A 295 4.82 -14.95 -20.41
CA GLY A 295 6.02 -15.56 -20.95
C GLY A 295 7.06 -15.93 -19.87
N PHE A 296 7.27 -15.05 -18.89
CA PHE A 296 8.11 -15.36 -17.72
C PHE A 296 7.54 -16.53 -16.91
N ALA A 297 6.24 -16.53 -16.63
CA ALA A 297 5.60 -17.60 -15.87
C ALA A 297 5.65 -18.94 -16.61
N TYR A 298 5.44 -18.94 -17.93
CA TYR A 298 5.64 -20.11 -18.80
C TYR A 298 7.07 -20.66 -18.74
N ALA A 299 8.08 -19.79 -18.65
CA ALA A 299 9.48 -20.16 -18.45
C ALA A 299 9.82 -20.57 -17.00
N GLY A 300 8.85 -20.54 -16.09
CA GLY A 300 9.02 -20.93 -14.69
C GLY A 300 9.56 -19.85 -13.76
N VAL A 301 9.50 -18.60 -14.18
CA VAL A 301 9.89 -17.45 -13.36
C VAL A 301 8.64 -16.84 -12.71
N ARG A 302 8.61 -16.77 -11.37
CA ARG A 302 7.56 -16.06 -10.62
C ARG A 302 7.50 -14.60 -11.05
N SER A 303 6.42 -14.23 -11.74
CA SER A 303 6.23 -12.89 -12.29
C SER A 303 5.05 -12.17 -11.64
N ALA A 304 5.19 -10.85 -11.52
CA ALA A 304 4.11 -9.95 -11.14
C ALA A 304 4.10 -8.73 -12.06
N VAL A 305 2.92 -8.11 -12.20
CA VAL A 305 2.72 -6.88 -12.96
C VAL A 305 2.16 -5.78 -12.08
N GLY A 306 2.46 -4.52 -12.40
CA GLY A 306 1.82 -3.37 -11.76
C GLY A 306 1.21 -2.43 -12.78
N THR A 307 -0.02 -2.01 -12.51
CA THR A 307 -0.86 -1.17 -13.36
C THR A 307 -1.89 -0.41 -12.52
N SER A 308 -2.85 0.24 -13.18
CA SER A 308 -4.02 0.94 -12.64
C SER A 308 -5.21 0.67 -13.56
N GLY A 309 -6.41 1.14 -13.24
CA GLY A 309 -7.66 0.77 -13.95
C GLY A 309 -7.59 0.91 -15.47
N GLY A 310 -7.05 2.02 -15.99
CA GLY A 310 -6.94 2.25 -17.44
C GLY A 310 -6.05 1.23 -18.16
N GLY A 311 -4.86 0.97 -17.62
CA GLY A 311 -3.95 -0.02 -18.17
C GLY A 311 -4.42 -1.46 -17.95
N PHE A 312 -5.10 -1.74 -16.84
CA PHE A 312 -5.73 -3.04 -16.61
C PHE A 312 -6.78 -3.37 -17.68
N CYS A 313 -7.53 -2.37 -18.16
CA CYS A 313 -8.44 -2.52 -19.30
C CYS A 313 -7.76 -3.08 -20.56
N LEU A 314 -6.52 -2.70 -20.82
CA LEU A 314 -5.73 -3.19 -21.96
C LEU A 314 -5.22 -4.63 -21.73
N MET A 315 -5.14 -5.08 -20.47
CA MET A 315 -4.64 -6.42 -20.12
C MET A 315 -5.70 -7.52 -20.17
N ASN A 316 -6.98 -7.18 -20.35
CA ASN A 316 -8.09 -8.14 -20.20
C ASN A 316 -8.03 -9.36 -21.13
N GLU A 317 -7.54 -9.20 -22.35
CA GLU A 317 -7.32 -10.33 -23.25
C GLU A 317 -6.23 -11.28 -22.70
N GLY A 318 -5.11 -10.71 -22.27
CA GLY A 318 -4.03 -11.45 -21.61
C GLY A 318 -4.47 -12.14 -20.32
N LEU A 319 -5.35 -11.50 -19.54
CA LEU A 319 -5.97 -12.12 -18.36
C LEU A 319 -6.81 -13.35 -18.73
N SER A 320 -7.60 -13.25 -19.81
CA SER A 320 -8.41 -14.37 -20.31
C SER A 320 -7.52 -15.53 -20.78
N LEU A 321 -6.40 -15.20 -21.47
CA LEU A 321 -5.36 -16.17 -21.81
C LEU A 321 -4.78 -16.83 -20.55
N ALA A 322 -4.49 -16.08 -19.49
CA ALA A 322 -3.96 -16.63 -18.23
C ALA A 322 -4.94 -17.64 -17.60
N GLY A 323 -6.24 -17.32 -17.58
CA GLY A 323 -7.29 -18.20 -17.11
C GLY A 323 -7.41 -19.49 -17.92
N GLN A 324 -7.45 -19.37 -19.25
CA GLN A 324 -7.56 -20.53 -20.15
C GLN A 324 -6.31 -21.42 -20.11
N SER A 325 -5.12 -20.84 -20.12
CA SER A 325 -3.83 -21.55 -20.11
C SER A 325 -3.35 -21.98 -18.71
N GLU A 326 -4.12 -21.64 -17.69
CA GLU A 326 -3.78 -21.88 -16.28
C GLU A 326 -2.36 -21.39 -15.94
N ILE A 327 -1.94 -20.26 -16.51
CA ILE A 327 -0.64 -19.65 -16.21
C ILE A 327 -0.80 -18.72 -15.01
N PRO A 328 0.00 -18.90 -13.94
CA PRO A 328 0.02 -17.98 -12.80
C PRO A 328 0.26 -16.54 -13.24
N LEU A 329 -0.57 -15.61 -12.76
CA LEU A 329 -0.44 -14.19 -13.04
C LEU A 329 -0.81 -13.39 -11.79
N THR A 330 0.15 -12.67 -11.22
CA THR A 330 -0.09 -11.76 -10.08
C THR A 330 -0.11 -10.32 -10.56
N LEU A 331 -1.19 -9.58 -10.29
CA LEU A 331 -1.38 -8.20 -10.73
C LEU A 331 -1.59 -7.27 -9.55
N LEU A 332 -0.78 -6.22 -9.45
CA LEU A 332 -1.12 -5.02 -8.69
C LEU A 332 -1.98 -4.11 -9.56
N VAL A 333 -3.25 -3.93 -9.18
CA VAL A 333 -4.11 -2.90 -9.72
C VAL A 333 -4.19 -1.80 -8.67
N SER A 334 -3.38 -0.75 -8.84
CA SER A 334 -3.42 0.39 -7.93
C SER A 334 -4.41 1.43 -8.44
N GLN A 335 -5.59 1.45 -7.83
CA GLN A 335 -6.73 2.25 -8.25
C GLN A 335 -6.48 3.75 -8.11
N ARG A 336 -7.06 4.50 -9.03
CA ARG A 336 -7.09 5.96 -9.06
C ARG A 336 -8.45 6.42 -9.59
N ALA A 337 -8.77 7.70 -9.43
CA ALA A 337 -10.06 8.22 -9.90
C ALA A 337 -10.22 7.98 -11.43
N GLY A 338 -11.20 7.17 -11.82
CA GLY A 338 -11.67 7.00 -13.20
C GLY A 338 -12.98 7.76 -13.46
N PRO A 339 -13.69 7.48 -14.59
CA PRO A 339 -13.34 6.55 -15.67
C PRO A 339 -12.28 7.12 -16.62
N SER A 340 -11.76 6.28 -17.53
CA SER A 340 -10.72 6.64 -18.51
C SER A 340 -9.46 7.20 -17.81
N THR A 341 -8.90 8.32 -18.28
CA THR A 341 -7.76 8.99 -17.62
C THR A 341 -8.11 9.43 -16.20
N GLY A 342 -9.34 9.92 -16.01
CA GLY A 342 -9.88 10.45 -14.75
C GLY A 342 -8.93 11.41 -14.02
N GLY A 343 -8.79 11.22 -12.71
CA GLY A 343 -7.87 11.95 -11.83
C GLY A 343 -6.64 11.10 -11.49
N PRO A 344 -5.57 11.14 -12.28
CA PRO A 344 -4.49 10.15 -12.21
C PRO A 344 -3.65 10.22 -10.93
N THR A 345 -3.68 11.34 -10.21
CA THR A 345 -2.94 11.57 -8.95
C THR A 345 -3.84 11.51 -7.72
N TYR A 346 -5.09 11.07 -7.89
CA TYR A 346 -6.14 11.08 -6.88
C TYR A 346 -6.71 9.69 -6.65
N THR A 347 -7.14 9.44 -5.41
CA THR A 347 -7.55 8.10 -4.97
C THR A 347 -9.00 7.80 -5.37
N ALA A 348 -9.29 6.53 -5.62
CA ALA A 348 -10.64 6.01 -5.73
C ALA A 348 -10.63 4.50 -5.48
N GLN A 349 -11.79 3.96 -5.13
CA GLN A 349 -12.04 2.54 -4.94
C GLN A 349 -13.12 2.04 -5.92
N SER A 350 -12.99 2.43 -7.19
CA SER A 350 -14.02 2.27 -8.23
C SER A 350 -13.83 1.06 -9.14
N ASP A 351 -12.83 0.22 -8.91
CA ASP A 351 -12.46 -0.84 -9.86
C ASP A 351 -12.77 -2.25 -9.33
N LEU A 352 -13.38 -2.40 -8.16
CA LEU A 352 -13.70 -3.70 -7.55
C LEU A 352 -14.55 -4.58 -8.49
N HIS A 353 -15.72 -4.09 -8.92
CA HIS A 353 -16.58 -4.85 -9.84
C HIS A 353 -15.94 -5.06 -11.21
N PHE A 354 -15.07 -4.15 -11.63
CA PHE A 354 -14.32 -4.31 -12.86
C PHE A 354 -13.33 -5.48 -12.75
N VAL A 355 -12.54 -5.53 -11.68
CA VAL A 355 -11.53 -6.58 -11.45
C VAL A 355 -12.14 -7.95 -11.24
N ILE A 356 -13.21 -8.09 -10.45
CA ILE A 356 -13.81 -9.41 -10.18
C ILE A 356 -14.49 -10.03 -11.41
N ASN A 357 -14.93 -9.19 -12.37
CA ASN A 357 -15.63 -9.61 -13.60
C ASN A 357 -14.76 -9.49 -14.86
N ALA A 358 -13.47 -9.20 -14.72
CA ALA A 358 -12.58 -8.99 -15.85
C ALA A 358 -12.21 -10.30 -16.56
N GLY A 359 -12.06 -10.21 -17.89
CA GLY A 359 -11.75 -11.33 -18.79
C GLY A 359 -13.01 -12.01 -19.33
N GLN A 360 -12.92 -12.50 -20.56
CA GLN A 360 -14.02 -13.26 -21.18
C GLN A 360 -14.00 -14.72 -20.69
N GLY A 361 -15.20 -15.30 -20.50
CA GLY A 361 -15.36 -16.65 -19.96
C GLY A 361 -15.19 -16.72 -18.44
N GLU A 362 -15.22 -17.94 -17.89
CA GLU A 362 -15.24 -18.19 -16.45
C GLU A 362 -13.94 -18.88 -16.01
N PHE A 363 -13.27 -18.30 -15.01
CA PHE A 363 -12.07 -18.87 -14.40
C PHE A 363 -11.93 -18.35 -12.97
N VAL A 364 -11.29 -19.15 -12.13
CA VAL A 364 -11.03 -18.83 -10.73
C VAL A 364 -9.98 -17.72 -10.62
N ARG A 365 -10.18 -16.77 -9.72
CA ARG A 365 -9.24 -15.68 -9.43
C ARG A 365 -9.28 -15.33 -7.95
N LEU A 366 -8.18 -14.78 -7.43
CA LEU A 366 -8.07 -14.23 -6.08
C LEU A 366 -8.01 -12.70 -6.16
N VAL A 367 -8.76 -11.98 -5.32
CA VAL A 367 -8.70 -10.52 -5.20
C VAL A 367 -8.56 -10.16 -3.72
N VAL A 368 -7.45 -9.52 -3.38
CA VAL A 368 -7.13 -9.05 -2.03
C VAL A 368 -6.96 -7.54 -2.04
N ALA A 369 -7.45 -6.85 -1.01
CA ALA A 369 -7.41 -5.40 -0.87
C ALA A 369 -6.85 -5.01 0.51
N PRO A 370 -5.50 -4.98 0.65
CA PRO A 370 -4.86 -4.60 1.90
C PRO A 370 -5.20 -3.16 2.30
N GLY A 371 -5.24 -2.86 3.59
CA GLY A 371 -5.58 -1.54 4.11
C GLY A 371 -4.42 -0.72 4.69
N ASP A 372 -3.28 -1.34 4.94
CA ASP A 372 -2.05 -0.71 5.46
C ASP A 372 -0.79 -1.41 4.93
N ALA A 373 0.39 -0.90 5.30
CA ALA A 373 1.68 -1.44 4.84
C ALA A 373 1.91 -2.89 5.31
N GLU A 374 1.54 -3.24 6.55
CA GLU A 374 1.65 -4.61 7.06
C GLU A 374 0.81 -5.61 6.27
N GLU A 375 -0.46 -5.29 6.00
CA GLU A 375 -1.32 -6.10 5.15
C GLU A 375 -0.82 -6.16 3.71
N ALA A 376 -0.33 -5.04 3.18
CA ALA A 376 0.17 -4.98 1.82
C ALA A 376 1.40 -5.88 1.62
N TYR A 377 2.28 -5.98 2.62
CA TYR A 377 3.38 -6.94 2.64
C TYR A 377 2.90 -8.39 2.69
N PHE A 378 2.02 -8.72 3.63
CA PHE A 378 1.58 -10.10 3.83
C PHE A 378 0.79 -10.62 2.63
N TRP A 379 -0.23 -9.85 2.20
CA TRP A 379 -1.16 -10.28 1.16
C TRP A 379 -0.56 -10.22 -0.24
N SER A 380 0.43 -9.36 -0.52
CA SER A 380 1.12 -9.41 -1.81
C SER A 380 1.95 -10.68 -1.96
N GLY A 381 2.62 -11.10 -0.88
CA GLY A 381 3.37 -12.35 -0.84
C GLY A 381 2.45 -13.57 -0.99
N LEU A 382 1.39 -13.63 -0.19
CA LEU A 382 0.41 -14.71 -0.24
C LEU A 382 -0.32 -14.77 -1.60
N ALA A 383 -0.65 -13.62 -2.21
CA ALA A 383 -1.25 -13.59 -3.54
C ALA A 383 -0.32 -14.20 -4.60
N LEU A 384 0.99 -13.91 -4.56
CA LEU A 384 1.97 -14.51 -5.46
C LEU A 384 2.09 -16.02 -5.24
N ASP A 385 2.15 -16.46 -3.98
CA ASP A 385 2.22 -17.88 -3.62
C ASP A 385 0.98 -18.66 -4.10
N LEU A 386 -0.22 -18.17 -3.79
CA LEU A 386 -1.48 -18.80 -4.19
C LEU A 386 -1.67 -18.81 -5.71
N SER A 387 -1.30 -17.73 -6.40
CA SER A 387 -1.34 -17.66 -7.87
C SER A 387 -0.52 -18.81 -8.49
N TRP A 388 0.66 -19.08 -7.93
CA TRP A 388 1.55 -20.13 -8.41
C TRP A 388 1.11 -21.54 -8.02
N ARG A 389 0.68 -21.73 -6.78
CA ARG A 389 0.21 -23.04 -6.29
C ARG A 389 -1.04 -23.49 -7.00
N LEU A 390 -2.00 -22.60 -7.18
CA LEU A 390 -3.30 -22.92 -7.77
C LEU A 390 -3.37 -22.64 -9.27
N GLN A 391 -2.36 -21.98 -9.84
CA GLN A 391 -2.30 -21.64 -11.26
C GLN A 391 -3.51 -20.80 -11.68
N ILE A 392 -3.73 -19.71 -10.96
CA ILE A 392 -4.84 -18.77 -11.15
C ILE A 392 -4.33 -17.33 -11.18
N PRO A 393 -5.07 -16.40 -11.80
CA PRO A 393 -4.84 -14.98 -11.61
C PRO A 393 -5.07 -14.55 -10.15
N ALA A 394 -4.16 -13.74 -9.60
CA ALA A 394 -4.29 -13.13 -8.27
C ALA A 394 -4.09 -11.62 -8.35
N PHE A 395 -4.97 -10.86 -7.70
CA PHE A 395 -5.02 -9.41 -7.74
C PHE A 395 -4.74 -8.83 -6.37
N ILE A 396 -3.78 -7.91 -6.31
CA ILE A 396 -3.56 -7.00 -5.20
C ILE A 396 -4.26 -5.69 -5.61
N LEU A 397 -5.46 -5.49 -5.10
CA LEU A 397 -6.29 -4.32 -5.37
C LEU A 397 -5.97 -3.23 -4.35
N SER A 398 -5.06 -2.33 -4.72
CA SER A 398 -4.67 -1.18 -3.92
C SER A 398 -5.38 0.08 -4.42
N ASP A 399 -5.12 1.22 -3.78
CA ASP A 399 -5.49 2.54 -4.27
C ASP A 399 -4.34 3.53 -4.05
N LYS A 400 -4.42 4.71 -4.65
CA LYS A 400 -3.38 5.75 -4.54
C LYS A 400 -3.03 6.10 -3.10
N THR A 401 -4.01 6.10 -2.19
CA THR A 401 -3.77 6.42 -0.78
C THR A 401 -2.83 5.39 -0.17
N LEU A 402 -3.14 4.09 -0.30
CA LEU A 402 -2.25 3.05 0.21
C LEU A 402 -0.89 3.07 -0.50
N SER A 403 -0.90 3.12 -1.83
CA SER A 403 0.30 2.99 -2.65
C SER A 403 1.37 4.04 -2.37
N GLU A 404 0.98 5.31 -2.15
CA GLU A 404 1.93 6.43 -2.02
C GLU A 404 2.06 6.99 -0.60
N SER A 405 1.15 6.66 0.32
CA SER A 405 1.31 7.09 1.71
C SER A 405 2.42 6.31 2.40
N ALA A 406 3.08 6.92 3.37
CA ALA A 406 4.15 6.29 4.15
C ALA A 406 3.69 5.93 5.56
N TYR A 407 4.15 4.78 6.04
CA TYR A 407 3.75 4.16 7.29
C TYR A 407 4.99 3.76 8.08
N CYS A 408 4.90 3.78 9.42
CA CYS A 408 5.81 2.99 10.24
C CYS A 408 5.50 1.50 10.08
N PHE A 409 6.45 0.73 9.56
CA PHE A 409 6.27 -0.68 9.27
C PHE A 409 6.92 -1.58 10.31
N SER A 410 6.22 -2.65 10.69
CA SER A 410 6.71 -3.68 11.58
C SER A 410 6.54 -5.05 10.94
N LEU A 411 7.67 -5.73 10.66
CA LEU A 411 7.65 -7.07 10.09
C LEU A 411 7.01 -8.09 11.06
N SER A 412 7.26 -7.96 12.37
CA SER A 412 6.65 -8.85 13.36
C SER A 412 5.13 -8.69 13.41
N ARG A 413 4.60 -7.48 13.20
CA ARG A 413 3.14 -7.24 13.09
C ARG A 413 2.56 -7.70 11.76
N ALA A 414 3.32 -7.56 10.68
CA ALA A 414 2.91 -8.04 9.36
C ALA A 414 2.83 -9.56 9.27
N GLY A 415 3.67 -10.27 10.05
CA GLY A 415 3.82 -11.72 9.97
C GLY A 415 4.60 -12.12 8.72
N GLU A 416 4.72 -13.43 8.48
CA GLU A 416 5.35 -13.97 7.27
C GLU A 416 4.30 -14.64 6.38
N PRO A 417 4.21 -14.29 5.09
CA PRO A 417 3.35 -15.02 4.18
C PRO A 417 3.82 -16.48 4.10
N PRO A 418 2.91 -17.47 4.14
CA PRO A 418 3.30 -18.86 4.01
C PRO A 418 3.88 -19.11 2.62
N GLU A 419 4.98 -19.84 2.56
CA GLU A 419 5.61 -20.25 1.31
C GLU A 419 5.43 -21.76 1.13
N GLN A 420 4.72 -22.15 0.06
CA GLN A 420 4.62 -23.55 -0.34
C GLN A 420 4.98 -23.70 -1.81
N PRO A 421 5.86 -24.64 -2.18
CA PRO A 421 6.21 -24.84 -3.57
C PRO A 421 4.97 -25.31 -4.35
N PRO A 422 4.79 -24.85 -5.60
CA PRO A 422 3.72 -25.36 -6.44
C PRO A 422 3.99 -26.82 -6.78
N GLU A 423 2.91 -27.58 -7.02
CA GLU A 423 3.01 -28.99 -7.41
C GLU A 423 3.84 -29.14 -8.70
N ARG A 424 4.79 -30.08 -8.68
CA ARG A 424 5.71 -30.36 -9.78
C ARG A 424 5.45 -31.73 -10.35
N TRP A 425 5.64 -31.86 -11.65
CA TRP A 425 5.63 -33.17 -12.29
C TRP A 425 6.72 -34.07 -11.69
N ASP A 426 6.32 -35.28 -11.29
CA ASP A 426 7.13 -36.25 -10.55
C ASP A 426 7.76 -37.34 -11.43
N PHE A 427 7.57 -37.24 -12.75
CA PHE A 427 8.07 -38.18 -13.76
C PHE A 427 7.47 -39.60 -13.71
N GLN A 428 6.41 -39.84 -12.92
CA GLN A 428 5.79 -41.18 -12.83
C GLN A 428 4.95 -41.53 -14.05
N ILE A 429 4.24 -40.54 -14.60
CA ILE A 429 3.43 -40.67 -15.82
C ILE A 429 3.93 -39.70 -16.91
N PRO A 430 3.64 -39.95 -18.20
CA PRO A 430 3.90 -38.98 -19.26
C PRO A 430 3.29 -37.62 -18.92
N TYR A 431 4.05 -36.54 -19.13
CA TYR A 431 3.61 -35.21 -18.75
C TYR A 431 2.37 -34.76 -19.52
N GLN A 432 1.36 -34.32 -18.78
CA GLN A 432 0.14 -33.69 -19.30
C GLN A 432 -0.03 -32.34 -18.60
N ARG A 433 0.17 -31.25 -19.33
CA ARG A 433 0.12 -29.87 -18.78
C ARG A 433 -1.19 -29.59 -18.05
N TYR A 434 -2.28 -30.18 -18.52
CA TYR A 434 -3.63 -29.96 -18.02
C TYR A 434 -4.25 -31.25 -17.46
N LEU A 435 -3.42 -32.10 -16.85
CA LEU A 435 -3.86 -33.33 -16.18
C LEU A 435 -5.06 -33.05 -15.26
N ARG A 436 -6.15 -33.79 -15.44
CA ARG A 436 -7.33 -33.73 -14.58
C ARG A 436 -7.02 -34.38 -13.23
N THR A 437 -6.75 -33.56 -12.23
CA THR A 437 -6.55 -33.98 -10.83
C THR A 437 -7.79 -33.66 -10.01
N PRO A 438 -8.07 -34.30 -8.87
CA PRO A 438 -9.23 -33.98 -8.03
C PRO A 438 -9.33 -32.50 -7.63
N SER A 439 -8.20 -31.88 -7.27
CA SER A 439 -8.10 -30.45 -6.90
C SER A 439 -8.26 -29.48 -8.09
N GLY A 440 -8.19 -29.99 -9.33
CA GLY A 440 -8.14 -29.17 -10.54
C GLY A 440 -6.78 -28.54 -10.81
N VAL A 441 -5.81 -28.68 -9.91
CA VAL A 441 -4.43 -28.18 -10.08
C VAL A 441 -3.58 -29.26 -10.74
N SER A 442 -3.02 -28.96 -11.92
CA SER A 442 -2.15 -29.89 -12.64
C SER A 442 -0.69 -29.70 -12.25
N PRO A 443 0.13 -30.76 -12.08
CA PRO A 443 1.55 -30.60 -11.81
C PRO A 443 2.27 -29.76 -12.87
N LEU A 444 3.10 -28.80 -12.46
CA LEU A 444 3.85 -27.93 -13.38
C LEU A 444 5.16 -28.58 -13.82
N ALA A 445 5.45 -28.49 -15.12
CA ALA A 445 6.77 -28.64 -15.72
C ALA A 445 7.13 -27.37 -16.51
N PHE A 446 8.42 -27.21 -16.84
CA PHE A 446 8.92 -26.04 -17.59
C PHE A 446 9.73 -26.40 -18.83
N PRO A 447 9.79 -25.50 -19.82
CA PRO A 447 10.57 -25.71 -21.04
C PRO A 447 12.02 -26.11 -20.74
N GLY A 448 12.52 -27.09 -21.47
CA GLY A 448 13.87 -27.66 -21.27
C GLY A 448 13.91 -28.89 -20.36
N GLN A 449 12.84 -29.21 -19.63
CA GLN A 449 12.76 -30.45 -18.88
C GLN A 449 12.55 -31.66 -19.82
N LYS A 450 13.42 -32.68 -19.71
CA LYS A 450 13.37 -33.87 -20.55
C LYS A 450 12.04 -34.61 -20.36
N GLY A 451 11.35 -34.92 -21.46
CA GLY A 451 10.07 -35.65 -21.45
C GLY A 451 8.84 -34.78 -21.20
N ALA A 452 9.00 -33.49 -20.89
CA ALA A 452 7.88 -32.56 -20.74
C ALA A 452 7.55 -31.91 -22.10
N GLN A 453 6.43 -32.29 -22.70
CA GLN A 453 5.85 -31.54 -23.82
C GLN A 453 4.83 -30.54 -23.27
N ILE A 454 5.16 -29.25 -23.33
CA ILE A 454 4.34 -28.20 -22.73
C ILE A 454 3.69 -27.43 -23.88
N LYS A 455 2.40 -27.67 -24.09
CA LYS A 455 1.59 -26.93 -25.06
C LYS A 455 0.69 -25.98 -24.30
N VAL A 456 0.80 -24.69 -24.60
CA VAL A 456 -0.04 -23.64 -24.05
C VAL A 456 -0.83 -23.01 -25.19
N ASN A 457 -2.12 -22.81 -24.99
CA ASN A 457 -3.01 -22.27 -26.01
C ASN A 457 -4.15 -21.45 -25.38
N SER A 458 -4.62 -20.44 -26.12
CA SER A 458 -5.86 -19.70 -25.83
C SER A 458 -7.13 -20.45 -26.28
N TYR A 459 -7.00 -21.48 -27.11
CA TYR A 459 -8.12 -22.33 -27.52
C TYR A 459 -8.49 -23.36 -26.45
N ALA A 460 -9.69 -23.94 -26.55
CA ALA A 460 -10.06 -25.14 -25.80
C ALA A 460 -9.09 -26.29 -26.12
N HIS A 461 -8.67 -27.02 -25.10
CA HIS A 461 -7.64 -28.05 -25.23
C HIS A 461 -7.88 -29.22 -24.29
N ASP A 462 -7.36 -30.39 -24.67
CA ASP A 462 -7.35 -31.60 -23.84
C ASP A 462 -6.26 -31.55 -22.75
N GLN A 463 -6.14 -32.63 -21.97
CA GLN A 463 -5.12 -32.76 -20.90
C GLN A 463 -3.66 -32.58 -21.38
N SER A 464 -3.38 -32.87 -22.66
CA SER A 464 -2.05 -32.74 -23.27
C SER A 464 -1.79 -31.33 -23.83
N GLY A 465 -2.81 -30.47 -23.85
CA GLY A 465 -2.75 -29.13 -24.42
C GLY A 465 -2.96 -29.11 -25.94
N LEU A 466 -3.54 -30.16 -26.53
CA LEU A 466 -3.94 -30.18 -27.93
C LEU A 466 -5.32 -29.56 -28.09
N THR A 467 -5.49 -28.75 -29.13
CA THR A 467 -6.79 -28.12 -29.46
C THR A 467 -7.89 -29.16 -29.62
N THR A 468 -9.05 -28.87 -29.06
CA THR A 468 -10.23 -29.73 -29.18
C THR A 468 -11.51 -28.91 -29.24
N GLU A 469 -12.50 -29.47 -29.92
CA GLU A 469 -13.90 -28.99 -29.96
C GLU A 469 -14.87 -30.07 -29.45
N ASP A 470 -14.32 -31.17 -28.90
CA ASP A 470 -15.11 -32.23 -28.31
C ASP A 470 -15.86 -31.73 -27.07
N ALA A 471 -17.17 -31.97 -27.03
CA ALA A 471 -18.05 -31.44 -25.99
C ALA A 471 -17.67 -31.94 -24.59
N PHE A 472 -17.22 -33.19 -24.46
CA PHE A 472 -16.81 -33.76 -23.17
C PHE A 472 -15.49 -33.16 -22.69
N GLU A 473 -14.50 -33.01 -23.57
CA GLU A 473 -13.24 -32.37 -23.22
C GLU A 473 -13.44 -30.90 -22.85
N LEU A 474 -14.28 -30.15 -23.58
CA LEU A 474 -14.64 -28.77 -23.24
C LEU A 474 -15.23 -28.66 -21.83
N ALA A 475 -16.26 -29.44 -21.53
CA ALA A 475 -16.94 -29.42 -20.24
C ALA A 475 -15.99 -29.85 -19.11
N SER A 476 -15.30 -30.98 -19.27
CA SER A 476 -14.42 -31.52 -18.21
C SER A 476 -13.23 -30.63 -17.89
N MET A 477 -12.71 -29.89 -18.88
CA MET A 477 -11.64 -28.92 -18.68
C MET A 477 -12.13 -27.62 -18.04
N GLN A 478 -13.36 -27.20 -18.33
CA GLN A 478 -14.00 -26.10 -17.60
C GLN A 478 -14.23 -26.48 -16.13
N ASP A 479 -14.81 -27.65 -15.87
CA ASP A 479 -15.03 -28.16 -14.52
C ASP A 479 -13.70 -28.28 -13.76
N LYS A 480 -12.63 -28.70 -14.42
CA LYS A 480 -11.28 -28.74 -13.85
C LYS A 480 -10.80 -27.35 -13.40
N ARG A 481 -10.93 -26.32 -14.25
CA ARG A 481 -10.54 -24.95 -13.89
C ARG A 481 -11.35 -24.45 -12.69
N MET A 482 -12.65 -24.73 -12.66
CA MET A 482 -13.55 -24.31 -11.57
C MET A 482 -13.30 -25.06 -10.26
N ARG A 483 -12.87 -26.33 -10.29
CA ARG A 483 -12.53 -27.09 -9.07
C ARG A 483 -11.41 -26.48 -8.24
N LYS A 484 -10.56 -25.64 -8.85
CA LYS A 484 -9.52 -24.87 -8.13
C LYS A 484 -10.09 -23.90 -7.10
N GLU A 485 -11.36 -23.50 -7.23
CA GLU A 485 -12.03 -22.63 -6.27
C GLU A 485 -12.14 -23.28 -4.89
N ALA A 486 -12.42 -24.59 -4.83
CA ALA A 486 -12.43 -25.32 -3.57
C ALA A 486 -11.06 -25.31 -2.90
N ALA A 487 -9.99 -25.55 -3.66
CA ALA A 487 -8.61 -25.49 -3.17
C ALA A 487 -8.20 -24.07 -2.73
N LEU A 488 -8.69 -23.03 -3.42
CA LEU A 488 -8.51 -21.64 -3.01
C LEU A 488 -9.21 -21.35 -1.68
N ASN A 489 -10.47 -21.75 -1.55
CA ASN A 489 -11.24 -21.55 -0.32
C ASN A 489 -10.63 -22.30 0.87
N GLU A 490 -10.12 -23.52 0.68
CA GLU A 490 -9.39 -24.25 1.71
C GLU A 490 -8.13 -23.50 2.16
N ALA A 491 -7.32 -23.03 1.20
CA ALA A 491 -6.11 -22.25 1.52
C ALA A 491 -6.42 -20.93 2.22
N LEU A 492 -7.57 -20.30 1.92
CA LEU A 492 -8.03 -19.07 2.54
C LEU A 492 -8.68 -19.29 3.92
N ALA A 493 -9.25 -20.47 4.19
CA ALA A 493 -9.89 -20.77 5.47
C ALA A 493 -8.92 -20.68 6.66
N GLU A 494 -7.64 -20.97 6.41
CA GLU A 494 -6.56 -20.85 7.41
C GLU A 494 -6.07 -19.40 7.60
N GLN A 495 -6.58 -18.45 6.81
CA GLN A 495 -6.13 -17.06 6.80
C GLN A 495 -7.19 -16.13 7.38
N MET A 496 -6.74 -15.00 7.92
CA MET A 496 -7.62 -13.93 8.40
C MET A 496 -8.13 -13.09 7.21
N THR A 497 -9.15 -13.59 6.53
CA THR A 497 -9.72 -12.95 5.32
C THR A 497 -10.65 -11.79 5.63
N VAL A 498 -11.23 -11.77 6.82
CA VAL A 498 -12.02 -10.65 7.38
C VAL A 498 -11.44 -10.29 8.74
N LYS A 499 -11.29 -9.00 9.02
CA LYS A 499 -10.81 -8.49 10.30
C LYS A 499 -11.90 -7.69 11.01
N SER A 500 -12.07 -7.95 12.31
CA SER A 500 -12.91 -7.15 13.20
C SER A 500 -12.03 -6.36 14.17
N MET A 501 -12.34 -5.07 14.33
CA MET A 501 -11.59 -4.10 15.11
C MET A 501 -12.55 -3.17 15.86
N GLY A 502 -12.03 -2.33 16.75
CA GLY A 502 -12.82 -1.38 17.52
C GLY A 502 -13.61 -2.07 18.64
N HIS A 503 -14.83 -1.59 18.89
CA HIS A 503 -15.69 -2.12 19.95
C HIS A 503 -16.44 -3.35 19.45
N LEU A 504 -15.86 -4.54 19.68
CA LEU A 504 -16.36 -5.80 19.13
C LEU A 504 -17.77 -6.14 19.59
N ASP A 505 -18.27 -5.66 20.72
CA ASP A 505 -19.63 -5.94 21.19
C ASP A 505 -20.68 -4.93 20.70
N SER A 506 -20.28 -3.94 19.89
CA SER A 506 -21.20 -2.92 19.37
C SER A 506 -22.24 -3.53 18.42
N PRO A 507 -23.55 -3.23 18.59
CA PRO A 507 -24.60 -3.66 17.66
C PRO A 507 -24.55 -2.90 16.33
N THR A 508 -23.78 -1.82 16.25
CA THR A 508 -23.53 -1.07 15.00
C THR A 508 -22.10 -1.30 14.52
N ALA A 509 -21.93 -1.61 13.24
CA ALA A 509 -20.61 -1.81 12.63
C ALA A 509 -20.38 -0.94 11.38
N LEU A 510 -19.16 -0.39 11.28
CA LEU A 510 -18.63 0.18 10.06
C LEU A 510 -18.01 -0.93 9.21
N ILE A 511 -18.39 -1.02 7.93
CA ILE A 511 -17.76 -1.92 6.97
C ILE A 511 -16.94 -1.08 6.00
N CYS A 512 -15.67 -1.43 5.83
CA CYS A 512 -14.77 -0.73 4.91
C CYS A 512 -13.76 -1.70 4.29
N TRP A 513 -13.07 -1.27 3.24
CA TRP A 513 -12.03 -2.08 2.61
C TRP A 513 -10.88 -1.20 2.12
N GLY A 514 -9.75 -1.82 1.82
CA GLY A 514 -8.56 -1.11 1.34
C GLY A 514 -8.13 0.01 2.30
N SER A 515 -7.63 1.13 1.75
CA SER A 515 -7.10 2.25 2.53
C SER A 515 -8.08 2.92 3.50
N ASN A 516 -9.39 2.67 3.37
CA ASN A 516 -10.38 3.18 4.32
C ASN A 516 -10.31 2.52 5.70
N LYS A 517 -9.57 1.41 5.84
CA LYS A 517 -9.32 0.73 7.12
C LYS A 517 -8.88 1.71 8.20
N GLY A 518 -7.83 2.49 7.94
CA GLY A 518 -7.20 3.34 8.96
C GLY A 518 -8.16 4.40 9.52
N VAL A 519 -8.90 5.08 8.65
CA VAL A 519 -9.84 6.13 9.05
C VAL A 519 -11.07 5.54 9.75
N CYS A 520 -11.60 4.41 9.28
CA CYS A 520 -12.73 3.75 9.92
C CYS A 520 -12.35 3.19 11.29
N GLN A 521 -11.13 2.67 11.45
CA GLN A 521 -10.62 2.21 12.74
C GLN A 521 -10.53 3.35 13.76
N GLU A 522 -9.94 4.48 13.40
CA GLU A 522 -9.81 5.63 14.32
C GLU A 522 -11.19 6.23 14.67
N VAL A 523 -12.04 6.43 13.67
CA VAL A 523 -13.37 7.03 13.89
C VAL A 523 -14.29 6.05 14.62
N GLY A 524 -14.31 4.78 14.23
CA GLY A 524 -15.11 3.74 14.89
C GLY A 524 -14.77 3.61 16.38
N ALA A 525 -13.48 3.63 16.72
CA ALA A 525 -13.04 3.64 18.13
C ALA A 525 -13.58 4.85 18.90
N SER A 526 -13.63 6.04 18.27
CA SER A 526 -14.12 7.27 18.90
C SER A 526 -15.64 7.33 19.08
N PHE A 527 -16.40 6.57 18.28
CA PHE A 527 -17.86 6.47 18.37
C PHE A 527 -18.36 5.22 19.12
N GLY A 528 -17.47 4.36 19.62
CA GLY A 528 -17.91 3.13 20.28
C GLY A 528 -18.35 2.02 19.32
N LEU A 529 -17.92 2.05 18.05
CA LEU A 529 -18.40 1.17 16.99
C LEU A 529 -17.47 0.00 16.71
N ARG A 530 -18.05 -1.11 16.22
CA ARG A 530 -17.31 -2.22 15.61
C ARG A 530 -16.85 -1.78 14.21
N VAL A 531 -15.68 -2.22 13.78
CA VAL A 531 -15.17 -1.99 12.42
C VAL A 531 -14.84 -3.35 11.80
N VAL A 532 -15.43 -3.65 10.64
CA VAL A 532 -15.25 -4.90 9.91
C VAL A 532 -14.60 -4.61 8.55
N GLN A 533 -13.53 -5.33 8.24
CA GLN A 533 -12.77 -5.16 7.02
C GLN A 533 -12.56 -6.52 6.33
N PRO A 534 -13.23 -6.80 5.20
CA PRO A 534 -12.81 -7.88 4.32
C PRO A 534 -11.51 -7.48 3.61
N VAL A 535 -10.45 -8.29 3.81
CA VAL A 535 -9.18 -8.15 3.08
C VAL A 535 -9.22 -8.98 1.80
N VAL A 536 -9.88 -10.13 1.82
CA VAL A 536 -10.20 -10.87 0.58
C VAL A 536 -11.57 -10.40 0.09
N LEU A 537 -11.62 -9.92 -1.14
CA LEU A 537 -12.86 -9.48 -1.80
C LEU A 537 -13.41 -10.53 -2.75
N TRP A 538 -12.54 -11.39 -3.31
CA TRP A 538 -12.95 -12.51 -4.16
C TRP A 538 -11.98 -13.69 -4.03
N PRO A 539 -12.44 -14.94 -3.86
CA PRO A 539 -13.83 -15.32 -3.56
C PRO A 539 -14.33 -14.64 -2.28
N PHE A 540 -15.61 -14.31 -2.23
CA PHE A 540 -16.16 -13.56 -1.10
C PHE A 540 -16.11 -14.43 0.18
N PRO A 541 -15.53 -13.95 1.30
CA PRO A 541 -15.31 -14.76 2.49
C PRO A 541 -16.56 -14.87 3.37
N ALA A 542 -17.64 -15.46 2.84
CA ALA A 542 -18.97 -15.47 3.47
C ALA A 542 -18.97 -16.00 4.91
N SER A 543 -18.23 -17.06 5.20
CA SER A 543 -18.16 -17.66 6.54
C SER A 543 -17.52 -16.70 7.57
N GLN A 544 -16.34 -16.15 7.26
CA GLN A 544 -15.67 -15.20 8.16
C GLN A 544 -16.41 -13.86 8.23
N MET A 545 -17.07 -13.45 7.16
CA MET A 545 -17.93 -12.26 7.16
C MET A 545 -19.13 -12.46 8.08
N GLY A 546 -19.81 -13.61 7.99
CA GLY A 546 -20.94 -13.95 8.88
C GLY A 546 -20.52 -13.94 10.35
N ALA A 547 -19.37 -14.53 10.68
CA ALA A 547 -18.82 -14.51 12.04
C ALA A 547 -18.47 -13.08 12.51
N ALA A 548 -17.89 -12.26 11.63
CA ALA A 548 -17.55 -10.88 11.94
C ALA A 548 -18.77 -9.97 12.16
N LEU A 549 -19.90 -10.33 11.55
CA LEU A 549 -21.19 -9.62 11.64
C LEU A 549 -22.14 -10.19 12.69
N GLU A 550 -21.76 -11.23 13.42
CA GLU A 550 -22.61 -11.81 14.46
C GLU A 550 -22.94 -10.77 15.54
N GLY A 551 -24.24 -10.63 15.85
CA GLY A 551 -24.75 -9.64 16.80
C GLY A 551 -24.82 -8.20 16.28
N VAL A 552 -24.48 -7.95 15.02
CA VAL A 552 -24.61 -6.62 14.41
C VAL A 552 -26.04 -6.44 13.89
N GLU A 553 -26.71 -5.41 14.36
CA GLU A 553 -28.06 -5.01 13.98
C GLU A 553 -28.07 -3.92 12.90
N ASP A 554 -27.01 -3.10 12.85
CA ASP A 554 -26.94 -1.91 12.02
C ASP A 554 -25.58 -1.79 11.33
N LEU A 555 -25.61 -1.66 10.00
CA LEU A 555 -24.43 -1.64 9.15
C LEU A 555 -24.29 -0.32 8.41
N ILE A 556 -23.04 0.15 8.34
CA ILE A 556 -22.66 1.36 7.62
C ILE A 556 -21.44 1.06 6.74
N CYS A 557 -21.66 0.93 5.43
CA CYS A 557 -20.59 0.75 4.45
C CYS A 557 -19.90 2.09 4.12
N VAL A 558 -18.58 2.15 4.29
CA VAL A 558 -17.74 3.32 4.00
C VAL A 558 -16.84 3.02 2.79
N GLU A 559 -17.06 3.72 1.69
CA GLU A 559 -16.36 3.45 0.42
C GLU A 559 -15.96 4.72 -0.33
N CYS A 560 -14.81 4.66 -1.01
CA CYS A 560 -14.34 5.73 -1.89
C CYS A 560 -14.79 5.53 -3.36
N ASN A 561 -16.08 5.27 -3.56
CA ASN A 561 -16.72 5.18 -4.88
C ASN A 561 -18.19 5.64 -4.79
N SER A 562 -18.81 5.94 -5.94
CA SER A 562 -20.16 6.53 -5.99
C SER A 562 -21.31 5.52 -5.93
N THR A 563 -21.03 4.22 -5.98
CA THR A 563 -22.07 3.18 -6.11
C THR A 563 -22.15 2.22 -4.92
N GLY A 564 -21.15 2.24 -4.04
CA GLY A 564 -20.99 1.25 -2.98
C GLY A 564 -20.71 -0.14 -3.56
N GLN A 565 -19.53 -0.33 -4.17
CA GLN A 565 -19.21 -1.59 -4.85
C GLN A 565 -19.07 -2.78 -3.88
N LEU A 566 -18.50 -2.57 -2.69
CA LEU A 566 -18.49 -3.61 -1.66
C LEU A 566 -19.91 -3.85 -1.14
N ALA A 567 -20.69 -2.79 -0.90
CA ALA A 567 -22.09 -2.93 -0.49
C ALA A 567 -22.91 -3.76 -1.49
N ARG A 568 -22.75 -3.50 -2.80
CA ARG A 568 -23.41 -4.27 -3.85
C ARG A 568 -22.88 -5.71 -3.95
N LEU A 569 -21.59 -5.93 -3.75
CA LEU A 569 -21.02 -7.28 -3.69
C LEU A 569 -21.63 -8.07 -2.52
N MET A 570 -21.77 -7.45 -1.34
CA MET A 570 -22.42 -8.05 -0.19
C MET A 570 -23.89 -8.42 -0.47
N GLU A 571 -24.65 -7.55 -1.13
CA GLU A 571 -26.03 -7.83 -1.56
C GLU A 571 -26.10 -9.08 -2.45
N CYS A 572 -25.17 -9.21 -3.41
CA CYS A 572 -25.07 -10.40 -4.25
C CYS A 572 -24.76 -11.70 -3.47
N GLN A 573 -24.23 -11.57 -2.24
CA GLN A 573 -23.92 -12.68 -1.34
C GLN A 573 -25.02 -12.91 -0.29
N GLY A 574 -26.15 -12.20 -0.40
CA GLY A 574 -27.28 -12.30 0.52
C GLY A 574 -27.08 -11.57 1.85
N LEU A 575 -26.15 -10.63 1.92
CA LEU A 575 -25.91 -9.77 3.07
C LEU A 575 -26.53 -8.39 2.84
N GLU A 576 -27.30 -7.90 3.80
CA GLU A 576 -27.83 -6.53 3.80
C GLU A 576 -26.71 -5.54 4.15
N PRO A 577 -26.29 -4.63 3.24
CA PRO A 577 -25.13 -3.76 3.49
C PRO A 577 -25.46 -2.55 4.38
N GLY A 578 -26.73 -2.37 4.74
CA GLY A 578 -27.20 -1.24 5.55
C GLY A 578 -27.01 0.12 4.85
N ARG A 579 -26.67 1.13 5.65
CA ARG A 579 -26.48 2.51 5.20
C ARG A 579 -25.13 2.66 4.52
N ARG A 580 -24.96 3.72 3.72
CA ARG A 580 -23.74 3.93 2.92
C ARG A 580 -23.22 5.35 3.13
N ILE A 581 -21.92 5.46 3.42
CA ILE A 581 -21.17 6.72 3.43
C ILE A 581 -20.17 6.63 2.27
N LEU A 582 -20.47 7.34 1.20
CA LEU A 582 -19.75 7.26 -0.05
C LEU A 582 -19.00 8.57 -0.35
N LYS A 583 -17.76 8.45 -0.81
CA LYS A 583 -16.94 9.59 -1.25
C LYS A 583 -16.31 9.31 -2.61
N TYR A 584 -16.28 10.32 -3.49
CA TYR A 584 -15.86 10.15 -4.88
C TYR A 584 -15.31 11.45 -5.49
N ASP A 585 -14.72 12.31 -4.66
CA ASP A 585 -14.09 13.58 -5.05
C ASP A 585 -12.57 13.45 -5.34
N GLY A 586 -12.04 12.22 -5.28
CA GLY A 586 -10.62 11.94 -5.48
C GLY A 586 -9.74 12.07 -4.23
N ARG A 587 -10.31 12.40 -3.07
CA ARG A 587 -9.58 12.51 -1.80
C ARG A 587 -9.94 11.38 -0.83
N PRO A 588 -8.99 10.91 0.00
CA PRO A 588 -9.34 10.00 1.08
C PRO A 588 -10.23 10.70 2.10
N PHE A 589 -11.00 9.95 2.89
CA PHE A 589 -11.67 10.51 4.06
C PHE A 589 -10.63 11.02 5.07
N SER A 590 -10.88 12.19 5.65
CA SER A 590 -10.24 12.59 6.91
C SER A 590 -11.01 11.99 8.09
N THR A 591 -10.38 11.92 9.26
CA THR A 591 -11.08 11.49 10.47
C THR A 591 -12.27 12.40 10.81
N GLU A 592 -12.11 13.71 10.63
CA GLU A 592 -13.13 14.71 10.94
C GLU A 592 -14.30 14.64 9.96
N GLU A 593 -14.03 14.43 8.67
CA GLU A 593 -15.07 14.29 7.65
C GLU A 593 -15.89 13.02 7.88
N LEU A 594 -15.25 11.86 8.08
CA LEU A 594 -15.98 10.62 8.32
C LEU A 594 -16.79 10.70 9.62
N ALA A 595 -16.23 11.29 10.69
CA ALA A 595 -16.94 11.52 11.94
C ALA A 595 -18.16 12.44 11.75
N ALA A 596 -18.05 13.49 10.94
CA ALA A 596 -19.17 14.37 10.64
C ALA A 596 -20.27 13.64 9.87
N ARG A 597 -19.90 12.88 8.82
CA ARG A 597 -20.83 12.06 8.03
C ARG A 597 -21.52 11.00 8.88
N LEU A 598 -20.81 10.38 9.81
CA LEU A 598 -21.41 9.37 10.70
C LEU A 598 -22.50 9.96 11.59
N LYS A 599 -22.34 11.19 12.10
CA LYS A 599 -23.37 11.89 12.90
C LYS A 599 -24.61 12.28 12.10
N GLU A 600 -24.52 12.34 10.77
CA GLU A 600 -25.69 12.58 9.91
C GLU A 600 -26.51 11.30 9.72
N VAL A 601 -25.90 10.14 9.96
CA VAL A 601 -26.43 8.83 9.61
C VAL A 601 -26.88 8.08 10.87
N VAL A 602 -26.07 8.07 11.94
CA VAL A 602 -26.32 7.55 13.29
C VAL A 602 -27.01 8.61 14.14
#